data_AF-A0A127Q939-F1
#
_entry.id   AF-A0A127Q939-F1
#
_cell.length_a   1.000
_cell.length_b   1.000
_cell.length_c   1.000
_cell.angle_alpha   90.00
_cell.angle_beta   90.00
_cell.angle_gamma   90.00
#
_symmetry.space_group_name_H-M   'P 1'
#
loop_
_entity.id
_entity.type
_entity.pdbx_description
1 polymer ?
#
loop_
_entity_poly.entity_id
_entity_poly.type
_entity_poly.pdbx_seq_one_letter_code
_entity_poly.pdbx_strand_id
1 'polypeptide(L)' 'MPHAKVDGQGLAEHPYFVETEDGRTFSGVTDSEGKIPRISTASEGQYKVHWGDDALAKQAEKE' A
#
# COMPACT_ATOMS: atom_id res chain seq x y z
N MET A 1 -11.53 -27.34 2.08
CA MET A 1 -10.91 -26.05 2.44
C MET A 1 -10.44 -25.41 1.14
N PRO A 2 -11.03 -24.32 0.63
CA PRO A 2 -10.54 -23.72 -0.59
C PRO A 2 -9.21 -23.00 -0.28
N HIS A 3 -8.13 -23.60 -0.74
CA HIS A 3 -6.82 -22.97 -0.94
C HIS A 3 -7.03 -21.72 -1.79
N ALA A 4 -7.03 -20.55 -1.16
CA ALA A 4 -7.01 -19.26 -1.83
C ALA A 4 -5.80 -19.26 -2.77
N LYS A 5 -6.08 -19.41 -4.07
CA LYS A 5 -5.07 -19.28 -5.10
C LYS A 5 -4.63 -17.83 -5.06
N VAL A 6 -3.41 -17.60 -4.58
CA VAL A 6 -2.73 -16.32 -4.79
C VAL A 6 -2.27 -16.35 -6.25
N ASP A 7 -3.24 -16.19 -7.16
CA ASP A 7 -2.95 -15.80 -8.53
C ASP A 7 -2.23 -14.45 -8.41
N GLY A 8 -1.11 -14.27 -9.09
CA GLY A 8 -0.36 -13.00 -9.07
C GLY A 8 -1.12 -11.83 -9.72
N GLN A 9 -2.46 -11.86 -9.71
CA GLN A 9 -3.32 -10.72 -9.89
C GLN A 9 -2.96 -9.70 -8.81
N GLY A 10 -2.57 -8.50 -9.24
CA GLY A 10 -2.30 -7.40 -8.33
C GLY A 10 -3.46 -7.25 -7.34
N LEU A 11 -3.14 -6.85 -6.10
CA LEU A 11 -4.11 -6.60 -5.03
C LEU A 11 -5.06 -5.49 -5.48
N ALA A 12 -6.08 -5.79 -6.26
CA ALA A 12 -7.03 -4.84 -6.80
C ALA A 12 -7.97 -4.37 -5.70
N GLU A 13 -8.21 -3.07 -5.58
CA GLU A 13 -9.10 -2.49 -4.56
C GLU A 13 -8.66 -2.76 -3.10
N HIS A 14 -7.35 -2.87 -2.86
CA HIS A 14 -6.79 -3.10 -1.53
C HIS A 14 -6.22 -1.82 -0.92
N PRO A 15 -6.46 -1.58 0.38
CA PRO A 15 -5.86 -0.46 1.08
C PRO A 15 -4.34 -0.64 1.17
N TYR A 16 -3.63 0.44 0.88
CA TYR A 16 -2.19 0.52 0.97
C TYR A 16 -1.79 1.77 1.74
N PHE A 17 -0.72 1.65 2.51
CA PHE A 17 -0.09 2.77 3.21
C PHE A 17 1.41 2.71 3.01
N VAL A 18 1.97 3.71 2.35
CA VAL A 18 3.41 3.83 2.13
C VAL A 18 3.98 4.91 3.02
N GLU A 19 5.03 4.60 3.75
CA GLU A 19 5.81 5.54 4.54
C GLU A 19 7.23 5.59 3.99
N THR A 20 7.63 6.76 3.50
CA THR A 20 9.00 7.01 3.03
C THR A 20 9.86 7.50 4.18
N GLU A 21 11.16 7.21 4.16
CA GLU A 21 12.11 7.77 5.15
C GLU A 21 12.18 9.31 5.14
N ASP A 22 11.73 9.96 4.06
CA ASP A 22 11.59 11.42 3.96
C ASP A 22 10.46 11.98 4.87
N GLY A 23 9.68 11.11 5.51
CA GLY A 23 8.50 11.48 6.31
C GLY A 23 7.24 11.68 5.48
N ARG A 24 7.30 11.49 4.15
CA ARG A 24 6.12 11.49 3.29
C ARG A 24 5.39 10.17 3.43
N THR A 25 4.09 10.25 3.59
CA THR A 25 3.19 9.10 3.70
C THR A 25 2.13 9.18 2.63
N PHE A 26 1.89 8.06 1.96
CA PHE A 26 0.91 7.91 0.89
C PHE A 26 -0.06 6.80 1.26
N SER A 27 -1.30 7.16 1.52
CA SER A 27 -2.39 6.22 1.77
C SER A 27 -3.37 6.22 0.62
N GLY A 28 -3.98 5.08 0.34
CA GLY A 28 -4.99 4.97 -0.70
C GLY A 28 -5.49 3.55 -0.90
N VAL A 29 -6.24 3.38 -1.97
CA VAL A 29 -6.71 2.07 -2.44
C VAL A 29 -6.09 1.82 -3.80
N THR A 30 -5.56 0.62 -4.02
CA THR A 30 -5.02 0.21 -5.32
C THR A 30 -6.12 0.14 -6.38
N ASP A 31 -5.76 0.44 -7.62
CA ASP A 31 -6.69 0.39 -8.75
C ASP A 31 -7.13 -1.06 -9.07
N SER A 32 -8.08 -1.27 -9.98
CA SER A 32 -8.56 -2.60 -10.39
C SER A 32 -7.47 -3.52 -10.96
N GLU A 33 -6.31 -2.98 -11.34
CA GLU A 33 -5.13 -3.76 -11.73
C GLU A 33 -4.16 -4.06 -10.57
N GLY A 34 -4.50 -3.66 -9.34
CA GLY A 34 -3.62 -3.75 -8.17
C GLY A 34 -2.40 -2.84 -8.23
N LYS A 35 -2.48 -1.78 -9.04
CA LYS A 35 -1.41 -0.81 -9.21
C LYS A 35 -1.61 0.35 -8.25
N ILE A 36 -0.52 0.73 -7.58
CA ILE A 36 -0.43 1.98 -6.83
C ILE A 36 0.02 3.11 -7.77
N PRO A 37 -0.49 4.34 -7.57
CA PRO A 37 0.01 5.51 -8.29
C PRO A 37 1.51 5.67 -8.04
N ARG A 38 2.24 6.19 -9.03
CA ARG A 38 3.70 6.34 -8.95
C ARG A 38 4.07 7.23 -7.76
N ILE A 39 4.69 6.63 -6.75
CA ILE A 39 5.18 7.34 -5.58
C ILE A 39 6.53 7.95 -5.91
N SER A 40 6.57 9.26 -6.10
CA SER A 40 7.84 9.99 -6.21
C SER A 40 8.45 10.16 -4.83
N THR A 41 9.48 9.38 -4.53
CA THR A 41 10.36 9.64 -3.39
C THR A 41 11.27 10.83 -3.72
N ALA A 42 11.47 11.73 -2.75
CA ALA A 42 12.33 12.90 -2.94
C ALA A 42 13.83 12.53 -3.00
N SER A 43 14.18 11.37 -2.45
CA SER A 43 15.53 10.83 -2.39
C SER A 43 15.51 9.32 -2.65
N GLU A 44 16.65 8.77 -3.08
CA GLU A 44 16.92 7.33 -2.94
C GLU A 44 16.88 6.99 -1.45
N GLY A 45 16.03 6.04 -1.09
CA GLY A 45 15.77 5.68 0.30
C GLY A 45 14.81 4.49 0.35
N GLN A 46 14.71 3.88 1.51
CA GLN A 46 13.75 2.81 1.71
C GLN A 46 12.37 3.42 1.98
N TYR A 47 11.36 2.72 1.52
CA TYR A 47 9.98 3.02 1.88
C TYR A 47 9.34 1.73 2.37
N LYS A 48 8.53 1.86 3.41
CA LYS A 48 7.75 0.74 3.95
C LYS A 48 6.36 0.81 3.35
N VAL A 49 5.94 -0.29 2.75
CA VAL A 49 4.56 -0.47 2.29
C VAL A 49 3.85 -1.40 3.24
N HIS A 50 2.84 -0.85 3.88
CA HIS A 50 1.89 -1.54 4.73
C HIS A 50 0.64 -1.84 3.89
N TRP A 51 0.07 -3.04 4.06
CA TRP A 51 -1.06 -3.54 3.27
C TRP A 51 -2.16 -4.07 4.19
N GLY A 52 -3.40 -4.05 3.71
CA GLY A 52 -4.53 -4.67 4.43
C GLY A 52 -4.77 -4.01 5.78
N ASP A 53 -4.83 -4.81 6.85
CA ASP A 53 -5.14 -4.35 8.21
C ASP A 53 -4.11 -3.34 8.75
N ASP A 54 -2.83 -3.54 8.43
CA ASP A 54 -1.76 -2.66 8.87
C ASP A 54 -1.82 -1.30 8.16
N ALA A 55 -2.21 -1.30 6.87
CA ALA A 55 -2.50 -0.06 6.15
C ALA A 55 -3.69 0.68 6.76
N LEU A 56 -4.77 -0.04 7.06
CA LEU A 56 -5.98 0.50 7.71
C LEU A 56 -5.67 1.11 9.08
N ALA A 57 -4.88 0.43 9.90
CA ALA A 57 -4.46 0.93 11.20
C ALA A 57 -3.66 2.24 11.07
N LYS A 58 -2.66 2.27 10.18
CA LYS A 58 -1.85 3.46 9.88
C LYS A 58 -2.68 4.62 9.30
N GLN A 59 -3.70 4.33 8.50
CA GLN A 59 -4.63 5.32 7.97
C GLN A 59 -5.52 5.90 9.08
N ALA A 60 -6.07 5.04 9.94
CA ALA A 60 -6.95 5.44 11.03
C ALA A 60 -6.23 6.26 12.11
N GLU A 61 -4.94 6.02 12.36
CA GLU A 61 -4.13 6.83 13.28
C GLU A 61 -3.82 8.24 12.75
N LYS A 62 -4.07 8.51 11.47
CA LYS A 62 -3.73 9.79 10.82
C LYS A 62 -4.91 10.76 10.66
N GLU A 63 -6.12 10.34 11.06
CA GLU A 63 -7.36 11.13 11.07
C GLU A 63 -7.59 11.75 12.47
#